data_AF-A0AAW8K8P4-F1
#
_entry.id   AF-A0AAW8K8P4-F1
#
_cell.length_a   1.000
_cell.length_b   1.000
_cell.length_c   1.000
_cell.angle_alpha   90.00
_cell.angle_beta   90.00
_cell.angle_gamma   90.00
#
_symmetry.space_group_name_H-M   'P 1'
#
loop_
_entity.id
_entity.type
_entity.pdbx_description
1 polymer ?
#
loop_
_entity_poly.entity_id
_entity_poly.type
_entity_poly.pdbx_seq_one_letter_code
_entity_poly.pdbx_strand_id
1 'polypeptide(L)' 'DDYHIEQLTLTDEAASIANRLEINSLATKPIAVKMEIRCSLGDQPAQTVSRDVELQPGKNLIEIPLEILKPERW' A
#
# COMPACT_ATOMS: atom_id res chain seq x y z
N ASP A 1 4.56 -9.22 -10.30
CA ASP A 1 4.63 -8.91 -8.87
C ASP A 1 3.25 -8.54 -8.37
N ASP A 2 2.66 -9.41 -7.55
CA ASP A 2 1.31 -9.21 -7.01
C ASP A 2 1.27 -8.07 -5.97
N TYR A 3 2.41 -7.83 -5.31
CA TYR A 3 2.64 -6.68 -4.45
C TYR A 3 4.07 -6.16 -4.61
N HIS A 4 4.20 -4.87 -4.94
CA HIS A 4 5.48 -4.19 -5.11
C HIS A 4 5.47 -2.87 -4.33
N ILE A 5 6.54 -2.62 -3.58
CA ILE A 5 6.77 -1.34 -2.91
C ILE A 5 7.77 -0.56 -3.76
N GLU A 6 7.31 0.53 -4.36
CA GLU A 6 8.17 1.44 -5.12
C GLU A 6 8.59 2.60 -4.21
N GLN A 7 9.90 2.77 -3.99
CA GLN A 7 10.43 3.94 -3.31
C GLN A 7 10.49 5.11 -4.29
N LEU A 8 9.73 6.17 -4.02
CA LEU A 8 9.65 7.36 -4.84
C LEU A 8 10.75 8.35 -4.45
N THR A 9 10.85 8.66 -3.15
CA THR A 9 11.86 9.56 -2.60
C THR A 9 12.36 9.05 -1.25
N LEU A 10 13.59 9.42 -0.89
CA LEU A 10 14.20 9.11 0.40
C LEU A 10 15.11 10.26 0.82
N THR A 11 14.77 10.92 1.93
CA THR A 11 15.62 11.91 2.61
C THR A 11 15.89 11.47 4.05
N ASP A 12 16.54 12.31 4.87
CA ASP A 12 16.67 12.05 6.31
C ASP A 12 15.34 12.31 7.04
N GLU A 13 14.49 13.16 6.48
CA GLU A 13 13.21 13.60 7.06
C GLU A 13 12.03 12.70 6.68
N ALA A 14 12.01 12.15 5.46
CA ALA A 14 10.90 11.34 4.98
C ALA A 14 11.30 10.34 3.88
N ALA A 15 10.59 9.21 3.83
CA ALA A 15 10.55 8.31 2.68
C ALA A 15 9.12 8.29 2.10
N SER A 16 8.99 8.57 0.81
CA SER A 16 7.73 8.42 0.08
C SER A 16 7.75 7.11 -0.69
N ILE A 17 6.74 6.27 -0.47
CA ILE A 17 6.61 4.98 -1.14
C ILE A 17 5.21 4.82 -1.77
N ALA A 18 5.16 4.08 -2.87
CA ALA A 18 3.93 3.62 -3.49
C ALA A 18 3.77 2.11 -3.30
N ASN A 19 2.72 1.71 -2.59
CA ASN A 19 2.32 0.31 -2.43
C ASN A 19 1.47 -0.06 -3.65
N ARG A 20 2.06 -0.76 -4.62
CA ARG A 20 1.40 -1.21 -5.85
C ARG A 20 0.94 -2.65 -5.72
N LEU A 21 -0.37 -2.86 -5.81
CA LEU A 21 -1.01 -4.17 -5.68
C LEU A 21 -1.70 -4.55 -6.98
N GLU A 22 -1.52 -5.81 -7.38
CA GLU A 22 -2.32 -6.46 -8.41
C GLU A 22 -3.26 -7.44 -7.74
N ILE A 23 -4.57 -7.20 -7.87
CA ILE A 23 -5.62 -8.05 -7.29
C ILE A 23 -6.51 -8.58 -8.41
N ASN A 24 -6.56 -9.90 -8.56
CA ASN A 24 -7.52 -10.53 -9.46
C ASN A 24 -8.80 -10.91 -8.71
N SER A 25 -9.88 -10.18 -8.95
CA SER A 25 -11.19 -10.44 -8.35
C SER A 25 -11.93 -11.53 -9.12
N LEU A 26 -12.38 -12.56 -8.40
CA LEU A 26 -13.25 -13.61 -8.96
C LEU A 26 -14.75 -13.25 -8.86
N ALA A 27 -15.08 -12.08 -8.30
CA ALA A 27 -16.46 -11.64 -8.23
C ALA A 27 -16.97 -11.34 -9.65
N THR A 28 -18.21 -11.73 -9.93
CA THR A 28 -18.85 -11.46 -11.24
C THR A 28 -19.42 -10.04 -11.34
N LYS A 29 -19.34 -9.25 -10.27
CA LYS A 29 -19.80 -7.86 -10.17
C LYS A 29 -18.79 -7.04 -9.34
N PRO A 30 -18.78 -5.71 -9.46
CA PRO A 30 -17.95 -4.88 -8.61
C PRO A 30 -18.22 -5.10 -7.12
N ILE A 31 -17.16 -5.12 -6.31
CA ILE A 31 -17.25 -5.27 -4.86
C ILE A 31 -16.47 -4.16 -4.15
N ALA A 32 -17.12 -3.51 -3.17
CA ALA A 32 -16.45 -2.56 -2.30
C ALA A 32 -15.68 -3.31 -1.21
N VAL A 33 -14.40 -2.99 -1.05
CA VAL A 33 -13.50 -3.56 -0.04
C VAL A 33 -12.73 -2.44 0.66
N LYS A 34 -12.31 -2.70 1.90
CA LYS A 34 -11.36 -1.84 2.60
C LYS A 34 -9.98 -2.47 2.51
N MET A 35 -9.03 -1.76 1.91
CA MET A 35 -7.63 -2.14 1.88
C MET A 35 -6.88 -1.46 3.01
N GLU A 36 -5.98 -2.19 3.65
CA GLU A 36 -5.16 -1.69 4.75
C GLU A 36 -3.70 -2.05 4.51
N ILE A 37 -2.81 -1.05 4.54
CA ILE A 37 -1.37 -1.23 4.53
C ILE A 37 -0.84 -0.84 5.90
N ARG A 38 -0.07 -1.74 6.51
CA ARG A 38 0.55 -1.55 7.82
C ARG A 38 2.07 -1.60 7.69
N CYS A 39 2.74 -0.54 8.10
CA CYS A 39 4.19 -0.42 8.14
C CYS A 39 4.66 -0.42 9.59
N SER A 40 5.60 -1.31 9.93
CA SER A 40 6.09 -1.50 11.30
C SER A 40 7.60 -1.69 11.32
N LEU A 41 8.26 -1.20 12.37
CA LEU A 41 9.70 -1.33 12.58
C LEU A 41 10.00 -1.74 14.02
N GLY A 42 10.46 -2.98 14.23
CA GLY A 42 10.72 -3.53 15.56
C GLY A 42 9.51 -3.39 16.49
N ASP A 43 9.74 -2.83 17.67
CA ASP A 43 8.70 -2.56 18.69
C ASP A 43 8.00 -1.19 18.51
N GLN A 44 8.31 -0.44 17.45
CA GLN A 44 7.68 0.86 17.20
C GLN A 44 6.19 0.69 16.81
N PRO A 45 5.32 1.65 17.18
CA PRO A 45 3.93 1.64 16.73
C PRO A 45 3.84 1.60 15.20
N ALA A 46 2.98 0.72 14.68
CA ALA A 46 2.81 0.61 13.25
C ALA A 46 2.02 1.80 12.69
N GLN A 47 2.47 2.33 11.57
CA GLN A 47 1.69 3.26 10.75
C GLN A 47 0.73 2.47 9.88
N THR A 48 -0.55 2.80 9.95
CA THR A 48 -1.59 2.15 9.14
C THR A 48 -2.23 3.17 8.22
N VAL A 49 -2.33 2.84 6.93
CA VAL A 49 -3.15 3.57 5.95
C VAL A 49 -4.25 2.66 5.46
N SER A 50 -5.48 3.17 5.41
CA SER A 50 -6.62 2.46 4.86
C SER A 50 -7.21 3.20 3.67
N ARG A 51 -7.74 2.46 2.71
CA ARG A 51 -8.44 2.99 1.55
C ARG A 51 -9.63 2.12 1.18
N ASP A 52 -10.78 2.73 0.97
CA ASP A 52 -11.91 2.05 0.36
C ASP A 52 -11.68 1.95 -1.15
N VAL A 53 -11.83 0.74 -1.68
CA VAL A 53 -11.55 0.41 -3.08
C VAL A 53 -12.72 -0.41 -3.63
N GLU A 54 -13.13 -0.12 -4.85
CA GLU A 54 -14.06 -0.96 -5.58
C GLU A 54 -13.28 -1.87 -6.55
N LEU A 55 -13.29 -3.17 -6.30
CA LEU A 55 -12.68 -4.16 -7.19
C LEU A 55 -13.64 -4.49 -8.32
N GLN A 56 -13.19 -4.33 -9.56
CA GLN A 56 -13.87 -4.81 -10.75
C GLN A 56 -13.62 -6.32 -10.95
N PRO A 57 -14.51 -7.06 -11.64
CA PRO A 57 -14.24 -8.43 -12.06
C PRO A 57 -12.94 -8.55 -12.86
N GLY A 58 -12.09 -9.54 -12.53
CA GLY A 58 -10.78 -9.71 -13.15
C GLY A 58 -9.67 -8.88 -12.51
N LYS A 59 -8.70 -8.43 -13.31
CA LYS A 59 -7.47 -7.79 -12.83
C LYS A 59 -7.70 -6.33 -12.41
N ASN A 60 -7.29 -6.00 -11.20
CA ASN A 60 -7.28 -4.66 -10.62
C ASN A 60 -5.85 -4.25 -10.28
N LEU A 61 -5.45 -3.04 -10.65
CA LEU A 61 -4.18 -2.43 -10.27
C LEU A 61 -4.47 -1.30 -9.30
N ILE A 62 -3.90 -1.37 -8.10
CA ILE A 62 -4.19 -0.45 -7.00
C ILE A 62 -2.89 0.14 -6.50
N GLU A 63 -2.89 1.45 -6.26
CA GLU A 63 -1.76 2.16 -5.66
C GLU A 63 -2.21 2.85 -4.36
N ILE A 64 -1.49 2.57 -3.27
CA ILE A 64 -1.70 3.19 -1.97
C ILE A 64 -0.40 3.90 -1.56
N PRO A 65 -0.35 5.24 -1.58
CA PRO A 65 0.83 5.96 -1.13
C PRO A 65 1.00 5.85 0.38
N LEU A 66 2.25 5.82 0.84
CA LEU A 66 2.61 5.91 2.25
C LEU A 66 3.83 6.82 2.40
N GLU A 67 3.80 7.70 3.40
CA GLU A 67 4.94 8.51 3.79
C GLU A 67 5.43 8.05 5.17
N ILE A 68 6.71 7.73 5.27
CA ILE A 68 7.38 7.33 6.51
C ILE A 68 8.26 8.50 6.96
N LEU A 69 7.92 9.11 8.10
CA LEU A 69 8.69 10.21 8.67
C LEU A 69 9.92 9.68 9.41
N LYS A 70 11.05 10.36 9.26
CA LYS A 70 12.36 10.02 9.84
C LYS A 70 12.73 8.54 9.60
N PRO A 71 12.83 8.12 8.33
CA PRO A 71 13.03 6.71 8.00
C PRO A 71 14.37 6.19 8.50
N GLU A 72 14.37 5.00 9.08
CA GLU A 72 15.60 4.24 9.33
C GLU A 72 16.03 3.56 8.01
N ARG A 73 17.23 3.90 7.52
CA ARG A 73 17.78 3.31 6.28
C ARG A 73 18.35 1.92 6.57
N TRP A 74 18.33 1.07 5.55
CA TRP A 74 18.80 -0.32 5.60
C TRP A 74 20.31 -0.43 5.84
#